data_AF-A0A2B1KQR7-F1
#
_entry.id   AF-A0A2B1KQR7-F1
#
_cell.length_a   1.000
_cell.length_b   1.000
_cell.length_c   1.000
_cell.angle_alpha   90.00
_cell.angle_beta   90.00
_cell.angle_gamma   90.00
#
_symmetry.space_group_name_H-M   'P 1'
#
loop_
_entity.id
_entity.type
_entity.pdbx_description
1 polymer ?
#
loop_
_entity_poly.entity_id
_entity_poly.type
_entity_poly.pdbx_seq_one_letter_code
_entity_poly.pdbx_strand_id
1 'polypeptide(L)'
;MRKFSVLSAFIITFVCMLAFLVLPYGQASAKLADGTYDINYVIQKAENDSASMANDYFEKPAKLVVKNGEMRVQVPMNHSAWITEFKAPENGNFVDAKVISKDESADKRTVEFKVDDLAKPLGVKIHVVVPSANYDHHYTIRFAFDANVKAVGGDNGVVATTKNNDQVKTDTQVKEDKTKVENKEANKETKKETNESGNAEKTDNPKTGDEARIGLFAVLLLISGVFLIRKVKLSK
;
A
#
# COMPACT_ATOMS: atom_id res chain seq x y z
N MET A 1 23.06 -51.25 -28.61
CA MET A 1 23.28 -50.20 -27.58
C MET A 1 23.06 -48.83 -28.23
N ARG A 2 21.90 -48.18 -27.99
CA ARG A 2 21.56 -46.89 -28.61
C ARG A 2 22.23 -45.77 -27.84
N LYS A 3 23.15 -45.05 -28.49
CA LYS A 3 23.86 -43.89 -27.93
C LYS A 3 22.86 -42.73 -27.82
N PHE A 4 22.28 -42.53 -26.63
CA PHE A 4 21.49 -41.32 -26.37
C PHE A 4 22.42 -40.11 -26.53
N SER A 5 22.17 -39.31 -27.57
CA SER A 5 22.97 -38.14 -27.90
C SER A 5 22.83 -37.11 -26.77
N VAL A 6 23.96 -36.75 -26.17
CA VAL A 6 24.08 -35.77 -25.06
C VAL A 6 23.39 -34.43 -25.40
N LEU A 7 23.25 -34.12 -26.69
CA LEU A 7 22.55 -32.94 -27.21
C LEU A 7 21.04 -32.96 -26.89
N SER A 8 20.40 -34.13 -26.89
CA SER A 8 18.98 -34.27 -26.57
C SER A 8 18.70 -34.03 -25.09
N ALA A 9 19.64 -34.37 -24.20
CA ALA A 9 19.50 -34.13 -22.76
C ALA A 9 19.62 -32.63 -22.43
N PHE A 10 20.46 -31.88 -23.15
CA PHE A 10 20.63 -30.42 -22.98
C PHE A 10 19.42 -29.62 -23.48
N ILE A 11 18.79 -30.05 -24.57
CA ILE A 11 17.59 -29.38 -25.09
C ILE A 11 16.41 -29.59 -24.12
N ILE A 12 16.26 -30.79 -23.56
CA ILE A 12 15.18 -31.09 -22.60
C ILE A 12 15.36 -30.28 -21.30
N THR A 13 16.59 -30.15 -20.78
CA THR A 13 16.84 -29.34 -19.58
C THR A 13 16.66 -27.85 -19.82
N PHE A 14 17.06 -27.34 -20.99
CA PHE A 14 16.85 -25.93 -21.35
C PHE A 14 15.36 -25.61 -21.56
N VAL A 15 14.60 -26.51 -22.18
CA VAL A 15 13.14 -26.39 -22.35
C VAL A 15 12.42 -26.48 -20.99
N CYS A 16 12.84 -27.38 -20.09
CA CYS A 16 12.29 -27.43 -18.73
C CYS A 16 12.65 -26.18 -17.90
N MET A 17 13.85 -25.62 -18.04
CA MET A 17 14.26 -24.40 -17.32
C MET A 17 13.52 -23.16 -17.84
N LEU A 18 13.25 -23.08 -19.15
CA LEU A 18 12.39 -22.04 -19.72
C LEU A 18 10.93 -22.17 -19.25
N ALA A 19 10.42 -23.39 -19.05
CA ALA A 19 9.06 -23.64 -18.57
C ALA A 19 8.84 -23.16 -17.11
N PHE A 20 9.89 -23.15 -16.28
CA PHE A 20 9.82 -22.56 -14.94
C PHE A 20 9.86 -21.02 -14.93
N LEU A 21 10.33 -20.38 -16.01
CA LEU A 21 10.42 -18.92 -16.13
C LEU A 21 9.07 -18.26 -16.48
N VAL A 22 8.14 -19.02 -17.07
CA VAL A 22 6.80 -18.55 -17.49
C VAL A 22 5.68 -18.88 -16.50
N LEU A 23 6.01 -19.46 -15.34
CA LEU A 23 5.01 -19.54 -14.27
C LEU A 23 4.78 -18.13 -13.72
N PRO A 24 3.53 -17.64 -13.63
CA PRO A 24 3.26 -16.44 -12.86
C PRO A 24 3.62 -16.78 -11.42
N TYR A 25 4.74 -16.24 -10.95
CA TYR A 25 5.07 -16.22 -9.53
C TYR A 25 4.04 -15.32 -8.85
N GLY A 26 2.87 -15.90 -8.56
CA GLY A 26 1.86 -15.28 -7.73
C GLY A 26 2.54 -14.88 -6.43
N GLN A 27 2.63 -13.58 -6.19
CA GLN A 27 3.03 -13.06 -4.90
C GLN A 27 2.14 -13.73 -3.87
N ALA A 28 2.72 -14.54 -2.99
CA ALA A 28 1.99 -15.12 -1.87
C ALA A 28 1.70 -13.98 -0.87
N SER A 29 0.75 -13.13 -1.22
CA SER A 29 0.12 -12.22 -0.27
C SER A 29 -0.70 -13.09 0.67
N ALA A 30 -0.48 -12.95 1.97
CA ALA A 30 -1.29 -13.62 2.98
C ALA A 30 -2.75 -13.21 2.75
N LYS A 31 -3.53 -14.11 2.17
CA LYS A 31 -4.89 -13.82 1.74
C LYS A 31 -5.81 -13.90 2.96
N LEU A 32 -6.44 -12.77 3.30
CA LEU A 32 -7.43 -12.73 4.38
C LEU A 32 -8.56 -13.73 4.07
N ALA A 33 -9.08 -14.37 5.12
CA ALA A 33 -10.24 -15.24 5.00
C ALA A 33 -11.50 -14.41 4.68
N ASP A 34 -12.51 -15.07 4.15
CA ASP A 34 -13.80 -14.43 3.91
C ASP A 34 -14.43 -14.00 5.24
N GLY A 35 -14.93 -12.77 5.30
CA GLY A 35 -15.43 -12.18 6.53
C GLY A 35 -15.57 -10.67 6.46
N THR A 36 -15.99 -10.08 7.58
CA THR A 36 -16.01 -8.62 7.78
C THR A 36 -15.05 -8.25 8.89
N TYR A 37 -14.24 -7.24 8.63
CA TYR A 37 -13.22 -6.76 9.56
C TYR A 37 -13.37 -5.26 9.75
N ASP A 38 -13.08 -4.75 10.95
CA ASP A 38 -12.81 -3.34 11.16
C ASP A 38 -11.35 -3.06 10.78
N ILE A 39 -11.15 -2.00 10.00
CA ILE A 39 -9.85 -1.58 9.48
C ILE A 39 -9.62 -0.10 9.79
N ASN A 40 -8.48 0.19 10.42
CA ASN A 40 -8.03 1.57 10.62
C ASN A 40 -7.27 2.05 9.38
N TYR A 41 -7.24 3.37 9.20
CA TYR A 41 -6.53 4.00 8.10
C TYR A 41 -6.27 5.47 8.40
N VAL A 42 -5.33 6.04 7.65
CA VAL A 42 -5.07 7.48 7.60
C VAL A 42 -5.23 7.95 6.16
N ILE A 43 -5.92 9.08 5.98
CA ILE A 43 -5.92 9.75 4.67
C ILE A 43 -4.66 10.59 4.56
N GLN A 44 -3.82 10.29 3.58
CA GLN A 44 -2.59 10.99 3.27
C GLN A 44 -2.77 11.94 2.10
N LYS A 45 -1.85 12.90 1.97
CA LYS A 45 -1.71 13.75 0.79
C LYS A 45 -1.35 12.92 -0.45
N ALA A 46 -1.54 13.46 -1.65
CA ALA A 46 -1.19 12.75 -2.88
C ALA A 46 0.33 12.58 -3.04
N GLU A 47 1.09 13.60 -2.64
CA GLU A 47 2.51 13.73 -2.95
C GLU A 47 3.42 13.09 -1.91
N ASN A 48 2.92 12.88 -0.68
CA ASN A 48 3.71 12.36 0.43
C ASN A 48 2.83 11.74 1.53
N ASP A 49 3.47 11.03 2.45
CA ASP A 49 2.82 10.17 3.44
C ASP A 49 2.30 10.93 4.68
N SER A 50 2.34 12.26 4.65
CA SER A 50 1.75 13.10 5.71
C SER A 50 0.23 13.02 5.66
N ALA A 51 -0.41 13.13 6.82
CA ALA A 51 -1.86 13.22 6.91
C ALA A 51 -2.41 14.40 6.07
N SER A 52 -3.50 14.14 5.37
CA SER A 52 -4.28 15.14 4.65
C SER A 52 -5.28 15.80 5.60
N MET A 53 -5.61 17.07 5.35
CA MET A 53 -6.75 17.72 6.02
C MET A 53 -8.05 16.97 5.76
N ALA A 54 -8.15 16.27 4.62
CA ALA A 54 -9.31 15.43 4.30
C ALA A 54 -9.53 14.32 5.34
N ASN A 55 -8.50 13.92 6.10
CA ASN A 55 -8.58 12.83 7.07
C ASN A 55 -9.74 13.01 8.05
N ASP A 56 -10.02 14.23 8.51
CA ASP A 56 -11.03 14.46 9.56
C ASP A 56 -12.48 14.28 9.07
N TYR A 57 -12.67 14.21 7.75
CA TYR A 57 -13.97 14.02 7.12
C TYR A 57 -14.34 12.54 6.86
N PHE A 58 -13.39 11.63 7.10
CA PHE A 58 -13.60 10.19 6.97
C PHE A 58 -13.57 9.53 8.35
N GLU A 59 -14.61 8.79 8.69
CA GLU A 59 -14.79 8.18 10.02
C GLU A 59 -14.03 6.85 10.14
N LYS A 60 -13.49 6.60 11.34
CA LYS A 60 -12.71 5.38 11.65
C LYS A 60 -13.36 4.59 12.78
N PRO A 61 -13.24 3.25 12.79
CA PRO A 61 -12.68 2.43 11.71
C PRO A 61 -13.63 2.35 10.50
N ALA A 62 -13.09 1.98 9.34
CA ALA A 62 -13.89 1.53 8.20
C ALA A 62 -14.18 0.03 8.33
N LYS A 63 -15.08 -0.49 7.49
CA LYS A 63 -15.31 -1.94 7.37
C LYS A 63 -14.65 -2.49 6.12
N LEU A 64 -13.93 -3.60 6.26
CA LEU A 64 -13.38 -4.37 5.16
C LEU A 64 -14.21 -5.64 5.00
N VAL A 65 -14.80 -5.84 3.83
CA VAL A 65 -15.53 -7.05 3.46
C VAL A 65 -14.65 -7.87 2.51
N VAL A 66 -14.33 -9.09 2.92
CA VAL A 66 -13.57 -10.05 2.13
C VAL A 66 -14.50 -11.17 1.68
N LYS A 67 -14.57 -11.40 0.37
CA LYS A 67 -15.40 -12.46 -0.22
C LYS A 67 -14.71 -13.08 -1.43
N ASN A 68 -14.50 -14.39 -1.40
CA ASN A 68 -13.75 -15.14 -2.41
C ASN A 68 -12.37 -14.52 -2.72
N GLY A 69 -11.77 -13.83 -1.73
CA GLY A 69 -10.54 -13.09 -1.92
C GLY A 69 -10.61 -11.72 -2.58
N GLU A 70 -11.80 -11.25 -2.95
CA GLU A 70 -11.99 -9.84 -3.27
C GLU A 70 -12.19 -9.06 -1.98
N MET A 71 -11.48 -7.94 -1.87
CA MET A 71 -11.57 -7.02 -0.74
C MET A 71 -12.31 -5.75 -1.18
N ARG A 72 -13.38 -5.40 -0.47
CA ARG A 72 -14.07 -4.12 -0.62
C ARG A 72 -14.11 -3.41 0.72
N VAL A 73 -13.74 -2.13 0.73
CA VAL A 73 -13.78 -1.30 1.93
C VAL A 73 -15.01 -0.40 1.89
N GLN A 74 -15.66 -0.29 3.03
CA GLN A 74 -16.83 0.54 3.28
C GLN A 74 -16.42 1.67 4.21
N VAL A 75 -16.35 2.87 3.66
CA VAL A 75 -15.80 4.06 4.32
C VAL A 75 -16.94 5.02 4.66
N PRO A 76 -17.27 5.17 5.95
CA PRO A 76 -18.17 6.23 6.40
C PRO A 76 -17.47 7.58 6.30
N MET A 77 -18.20 8.60 5.85
CA MET A 77 -17.76 9.99 5.80
C MET A 77 -18.81 10.92 6.39
N ASN A 78 -18.33 11.98 7.02
CA ASN A 78 -19.13 13.09 7.52
C ASN A 78 -19.06 14.29 6.56
N HIS A 79 -19.91 15.28 6.78
CA HIS A 79 -20.07 16.42 5.86
C HIS A 79 -20.26 15.94 4.41
N SER A 80 -21.11 14.93 4.23
CA SER A 80 -21.29 14.24 2.95
C SER A 80 -21.64 15.21 1.81
N ALA A 81 -22.33 16.30 2.11
CA ALA A 81 -22.70 17.32 1.13
C ALA A 81 -21.49 18.02 0.50
N TRP A 82 -20.34 18.06 1.19
CA TRP A 82 -19.15 18.76 0.70
C TRP A 82 -18.37 17.96 -0.34
N ILE A 83 -18.39 16.63 -0.25
CA ILE A 83 -17.71 15.75 -1.22
C ILE A 83 -18.71 15.40 -2.31
N THR A 84 -18.71 16.14 -3.41
CA THR A 84 -19.66 15.98 -4.52
C THR A 84 -19.32 14.78 -5.40
N GLU A 85 -18.03 14.51 -5.59
CA GLU A 85 -17.54 13.32 -6.31
C GLU A 85 -16.54 12.54 -5.46
N PHE A 86 -16.62 11.21 -5.53
CA PHE A 86 -15.66 10.30 -4.92
C PHE A 86 -15.37 9.17 -5.91
N LYS A 87 -14.19 9.18 -6.52
CA LYS A 87 -13.78 8.22 -7.55
C LYS A 87 -12.63 7.35 -7.05
N ALA A 88 -12.85 6.04 -7.07
CA ALA A 88 -11.87 5.04 -6.67
C ALA A 88 -11.32 4.27 -7.88
N PRO A 89 -10.11 3.67 -7.78
CA PRO A 89 -9.58 2.81 -8.82
C PRO A 89 -10.43 1.55 -9.02
N GLU A 90 -10.82 1.28 -10.26
CA GLU A 90 -11.46 0.02 -10.67
C GLU A 90 -11.01 -0.31 -12.09
N ASN A 91 -10.43 -1.50 -12.29
CA ASN A 91 -9.98 -2.00 -13.60
C ASN A 91 -9.07 -1.02 -14.38
N GLY A 92 -8.16 -0.34 -13.68
CA GLY A 92 -7.20 0.61 -14.28
C GLY A 92 -7.74 2.02 -14.54
N ASN A 93 -9.02 2.28 -14.24
CA ASN A 93 -9.65 3.59 -14.36
C ASN A 93 -10.10 4.12 -12.99
N PHE A 94 -10.50 5.39 -12.92
CA PHE A 94 -11.16 5.97 -11.76
C PHE A 94 -12.67 6.05 -12.02
N VAL A 95 -13.46 5.41 -11.18
CA VAL A 95 -14.93 5.35 -11.29
C VAL A 95 -15.58 5.79 -10.00
N ASP A 96 -16.79 6.34 -10.08
CA ASP A 96 -17.52 6.76 -8.88
C ASP A 96 -17.77 5.58 -7.94
N ALA A 97 -17.40 5.75 -6.67
CA ALA A 97 -17.58 4.71 -5.66
C ALA A 97 -19.07 4.52 -5.37
N LYS A 98 -19.43 3.27 -5.08
CA LYS A 98 -20.81 2.90 -4.79
C LYS A 98 -21.23 3.46 -3.43
N VAL A 99 -22.30 4.23 -3.37
CA VAL A 99 -22.91 4.63 -2.09
C VAL A 99 -23.75 3.47 -1.55
N ILE A 100 -23.47 3.01 -0.34
CA ILE A 100 -24.18 1.88 0.29
C ILE A 100 -25.11 2.29 1.43
N SER A 101 -24.91 3.49 1.98
CA SER A 101 -25.76 4.07 3.02
C SER A 101 -25.66 5.59 2.99
N LYS A 102 -26.75 6.27 3.36
CA LYS A 102 -26.82 7.72 3.47
C LYS A 102 -27.71 8.09 4.65
N ASP A 103 -27.24 9.01 5.48
CA ASP A 103 -27.98 9.66 6.55
C ASP A 103 -27.97 11.17 6.29
N GLU A 104 -29.06 11.66 5.71
CA GLU A 104 -29.19 13.06 5.36
C GLU A 104 -29.33 13.97 6.58
N SER A 105 -29.84 13.43 7.70
CA SER A 105 -30.05 14.19 8.93
C SER A 105 -28.73 14.48 9.65
N ALA A 106 -27.80 13.52 9.62
CA ALA A 106 -26.46 13.67 10.18
C ALA A 106 -25.42 14.18 9.16
N ASP A 107 -25.83 14.41 7.91
CA ASP A 107 -24.96 14.70 6.76
C ASP A 107 -23.80 13.68 6.64
N LYS A 108 -24.16 12.40 6.63
CA LYS A 108 -23.21 11.28 6.51
C LYS A 108 -23.56 10.38 5.34
N ARG A 109 -22.54 9.72 4.79
CA ARG A 109 -22.73 8.61 3.85
C ARG A 109 -21.64 7.57 4.02
N THR A 110 -21.89 6.37 3.54
CA THR A 110 -20.89 5.30 3.44
C THR A 110 -20.71 4.92 1.98
N VAL A 111 -19.47 4.98 1.50
CA VAL A 111 -19.09 4.55 0.15
C VAL A 111 -18.35 3.22 0.21
N GLU A 112 -18.50 2.42 -0.84
CA GLU A 112 -17.84 1.12 -1.00
C GLU A 112 -17.01 1.11 -2.29
N PHE A 113 -15.77 0.66 -2.18
CA PHE A 113 -14.86 0.50 -3.32
C PHE A 113 -13.90 -0.67 -3.11
N LYS A 114 -13.35 -1.18 -4.23
CA LYS A 114 -12.41 -2.29 -4.24
C LYS A 114 -11.02 -1.85 -3.77
N VAL A 115 -10.32 -2.75 -3.08
CA VAL A 115 -8.91 -2.57 -2.71
C VAL A 115 -8.15 -3.84 -3.10
N ASP A 116 -7.04 -3.70 -3.81
CA ASP A 116 -6.25 -4.86 -4.25
C ASP A 116 -5.14 -5.23 -3.25
N ASP A 117 -4.58 -4.23 -2.56
CA ASP A 117 -3.43 -4.39 -1.66
C ASP A 117 -3.53 -3.43 -0.47
N LEU A 118 -3.73 -3.96 0.74
CA LEU A 118 -3.82 -3.16 1.97
C LEU A 118 -2.46 -2.61 2.43
N ALA A 119 -1.35 -3.16 1.94
CA ALA A 119 -0.01 -2.72 2.32
C ALA A 119 0.44 -1.46 1.56
N LYS A 120 -0.30 -1.04 0.53
CA LYS A 120 0.02 0.12 -0.29
C LYS A 120 -1.05 1.20 -0.15
N PRO A 121 -0.65 2.48 -0.10
CA PRO A 121 -1.62 3.56 -0.12
C PRO A 121 -2.45 3.54 -1.41
N LEU A 122 -3.78 3.56 -1.29
CA LEU A 122 -4.69 3.60 -2.42
C LEU A 122 -5.09 5.04 -2.73
N GLY A 123 -4.69 5.54 -3.90
CA GLY A 123 -5.13 6.85 -4.38
C GLY A 123 -6.59 6.86 -4.82
N VAL A 124 -7.35 7.85 -4.37
CA VAL A 124 -8.71 8.16 -4.86
C VAL A 124 -8.77 9.63 -5.27
N LYS A 125 -9.74 9.98 -6.12
CA LYS A 125 -10.00 11.36 -6.53
C LYS A 125 -11.29 11.85 -5.91
N ILE A 126 -11.27 13.04 -5.35
CA ILE A 126 -12.45 13.68 -4.76
C ILE A 126 -12.65 15.07 -5.36
N HIS A 127 -13.91 15.47 -5.47
CA HIS A 127 -14.31 16.85 -5.74
C HIS A 127 -14.97 17.39 -4.48
N VAL A 128 -14.45 18.50 -3.97
CA VAL A 128 -14.93 19.13 -2.74
C VAL A 128 -15.51 20.50 -3.08
N VAL A 129 -16.78 20.70 -2.74
CA VAL A 129 -17.51 21.93 -2.97
C VAL A 129 -18.12 22.41 -1.66
N VAL A 130 -17.75 23.61 -1.22
CA VAL A 130 -18.33 24.28 -0.05
C VAL A 130 -18.81 25.66 -0.48
N PRO A 131 -20.09 25.80 -0.90
CA PRO A 131 -20.60 27.04 -1.47
C PRO A 131 -20.47 28.25 -0.54
N SER A 132 -20.67 28.04 0.76
CA SER A 132 -20.56 29.10 1.78
C SER A 132 -19.16 29.67 1.93
N ALA A 133 -18.14 28.93 1.52
CA ALA A 133 -16.74 29.34 1.53
C ALA A 133 -16.19 29.68 0.13
N ASN A 134 -17.04 29.64 -0.91
CA ASN A 134 -16.65 29.76 -2.31
C ASN A 134 -15.47 28.82 -2.65
N TYR A 135 -15.55 27.58 -2.18
CA TYR A 135 -14.52 26.57 -2.29
C TYR A 135 -14.96 25.49 -3.28
N ASP A 136 -14.15 25.24 -4.31
CA ASP A 136 -14.40 24.23 -5.34
C ASP A 136 -13.04 23.70 -5.81
N HIS A 137 -12.68 22.50 -5.33
CA HIS A 137 -11.37 21.92 -5.61
C HIS A 137 -11.42 20.42 -5.82
N HIS A 138 -10.59 19.97 -6.75
CA HIS A 138 -10.34 18.56 -7.00
C HIS A 138 -9.05 18.13 -6.32
N TYR A 139 -9.10 17.02 -5.61
CA TYR A 139 -7.95 16.45 -4.92
C TYR A 139 -7.75 15.00 -5.29
N THR A 140 -6.48 14.58 -5.30
CA THR A 140 -6.15 13.18 -5.09
C THR A 140 -5.78 13.03 -3.61
N ILE A 141 -6.34 12.02 -2.95
CA ILE A 141 -5.98 11.65 -1.58
C ILE A 141 -5.63 10.17 -1.55
N ARG A 142 -4.83 9.73 -0.58
CA ARG A 142 -4.39 8.33 -0.50
C ARG A 142 -4.87 7.71 0.80
N PHE A 143 -5.55 6.57 0.71
CA PHE A 143 -5.91 5.75 1.86
C PHE A 143 -4.71 4.87 2.24
N ALA A 144 -4.06 5.17 3.36
CA ALA A 144 -3.07 4.30 3.95
C ALA A 144 -3.75 3.43 5.02
N PHE A 145 -4.03 2.18 4.66
CA PHE A 145 -4.68 1.22 5.54
C PHE A 145 -3.71 0.62 6.55
N ASP A 146 -4.18 0.37 7.76
CA ASP A 146 -3.50 -0.48 8.73
C ASP A 146 -3.86 -1.94 8.44
N ALA A 147 -2.88 -2.72 7.98
CA ALA A 147 -3.06 -4.13 7.66
C ALA A 147 -3.41 -4.99 8.90
N ASN A 148 -3.31 -4.45 10.12
CA ASN A 148 -3.77 -5.09 11.35
C ASN A 148 -5.29 -4.96 11.49
N VAL A 149 -6.02 -5.80 10.77
CA VAL A 149 -7.49 -5.82 10.77
C VAL A 149 -8.07 -6.58 11.98
N LYS A 150 -9.27 -6.20 12.43
CA LYS A 150 -9.98 -6.87 13.54
C LYS A 150 -11.28 -7.49 13.05
N ALA A 151 -11.51 -8.78 13.25
CA ALA A 151 -12.75 -9.42 12.83
C ALA A 151 -13.97 -8.87 13.59
N VAL A 152 -15.07 -8.63 12.87
CA VAL A 152 -16.34 -8.16 13.45
C VAL A 152 -17.19 -9.39 13.82
N GLY A 153 -17.38 -9.65 15.12
CA GLY A 153 -18.36 -10.63 15.61
C GLY A 153 -17.86 -12.02 16.04
N GLY A 154 -16.55 -12.24 16.24
CA GLY A 154 -16.03 -13.50 16.77
C GLY A 154 -14.51 -13.50 16.96
N ASP A 155 -14.06 -14.16 18.02
CA ASP A 155 -12.73 -14.15 18.64
C ASP A 155 -11.57 -14.47 17.67
N ASN A 156 -10.52 -13.63 17.75
CA ASN A 156 -9.15 -13.76 17.22
C ASN A 156 -8.91 -14.56 15.91
N GLY A 157 -8.88 -13.84 14.79
CA GLY A 157 -8.37 -14.33 13.49
C GLY A 157 -7.15 -13.56 12.98
N VAL A 158 -5.98 -13.96 13.48
CA VAL A 158 -4.61 -13.88 12.90
C VAL A 158 -4.17 -12.57 12.22
N VAL A 159 -3.51 -11.77 13.04
CA VAL A 159 -2.29 -10.99 12.79
C VAL A 159 -1.50 -11.38 11.53
N ALA A 160 -1.49 -10.51 10.51
CA ALA A 160 -0.43 -10.46 9.51
C ALA A 160 0.64 -9.44 9.95
N THR A 161 1.45 -9.79 10.94
CA THR A 161 2.74 -9.15 11.19
C THR A 161 3.84 -10.19 11.29
N THR A 162 4.71 -10.21 10.29
CA THR A 162 6.09 -10.66 10.47
C THR A 162 6.81 -9.57 11.27
N LYS A 163 7.02 -9.78 12.57
CA LYS A 163 8.04 -9.08 13.34
C LYS A 163 8.87 -10.11 14.09
N ASN A 164 10.15 -10.20 13.72
CA ASN A 164 11.16 -10.88 14.53
C ASN A 164 11.27 -10.16 15.88
N ASN A 165 11.34 -10.96 16.92
CA ASN A 165 11.51 -10.56 18.30
C ASN A 165 13.02 -10.47 18.59
N ASP A 166 13.51 -9.31 18.99
CA ASP A 166 14.66 -9.24 19.90
C ASP A 166 14.26 -8.31 21.06
N GLN A 167 14.15 -8.92 22.23
CA GLN A 167 13.96 -8.22 23.50
C GLN A 167 15.29 -7.64 23.97
N VAL A 168 15.27 -6.37 24.40
CA VAL A 168 15.91 -5.95 25.66
C VAL A 168 15.01 -4.89 26.31
N LYS A 169 14.47 -5.20 27.50
CA LYS A 169 13.97 -4.26 28.53
C LYS A 169 15.18 -3.50 29.11
N THR A 170 15.11 -2.29 29.66
CA THR A 170 14.32 -1.92 30.85
C THR A 170 14.49 -0.41 31.16
N ASP A 171 13.38 0.23 31.59
CA ASP A 171 13.22 1.28 32.63
C ASP A 171 13.96 2.64 32.58
N THR A 172 13.42 3.78 33.03
CA THR A 172 12.07 4.27 33.42
C THR A 172 12.20 5.74 33.90
N GLN A 173 11.10 6.51 33.84
CA GLN A 173 10.72 7.75 34.57
C GLN A 173 11.18 9.12 34.04
N VAL A 174 10.28 9.94 33.46
CA VAL A 174 9.18 10.78 34.03
C VAL A 174 9.66 12.16 34.51
N LYS A 175 9.14 13.21 33.88
CA LYS A 175 8.49 14.33 34.58
C LYS A 175 7.61 15.17 33.65
N GLU A 176 6.33 15.23 34.01
CA GLU A 176 5.39 16.27 33.63
C GLU A 176 5.85 17.63 34.20
N ASP A 177 5.55 18.72 33.49
CA ASP A 177 5.06 19.94 34.14
C ASP A 177 4.05 20.65 33.22
N LYS A 178 2.94 21.06 33.82
CA LYS A 178 1.89 21.90 33.23
C LYS A 178 2.17 23.31 33.69
N THR A 179 2.12 24.33 32.82
CA THR A 179 1.49 25.63 33.15
C THR A 179 1.10 26.38 31.87
N LYS A 180 -0.11 26.94 31.93
CA LYS A 180 -0.89 27.73 30.97
C LYS A 180 -0.47 29.21 31.00
N VAL A 181 -0.96 29.99 30.01
CA VAL A 181 -1.30 31.45 29.95
C VAL A 181 -0.59 32.09 28.74
N GLU A 182 -1.21 32.31 27.57
CA GLU A 182 -2.37 33.13 27.15
C GLU A 182 -1.97 34.55 26.63
N ASN A 183 -2.47 34.84 25.42
CA ASN A 183 -2.70 36.10 24.69
C ASN A 183 -1.53 36.96 24.14
N LYS A 184 -1.54 37.16 22.80
CA LYS A 184 -2.13 38.37 22.16
C LYS A 184 -2.24 38.26 20.64
N GLU A 185 -3.43 38.59 20.14
CA GLU A 185 -3.76 38.94 18.75
C GLU A 185 -3.00 40.18 18.26
N ALA A 186 -2.69 40.22 16.95
CA ALA A 186 -3.29 41.17 15.99
C ALA A 186 -2.36 41.50 14.79
N ASN A 187 -2.79 41.01 13.61
CA ASN A 187 -2.98 41.73 12.35
C ASN A 187 -1.83 42.50 11.67
N LYS A 188 -1.43 42.07 10.46
CA LYS A 188 -1.55 42.88 9.22
C LYS A 188 -1.23 42.12 7.93
N GLU A 189 -2.16 42.20 6.97
CA GLU A 189 -1.99 41.89 5.55
C GLU A 189 -0.93 42.78 4.88
N THR A 190 -0.28 42.29 3.79
CA THR A 190 -0.48 42.80 2.41
C THR A 190 0.71 42.46 1.47
N LYS A 191 0.37 41.72 0.39
CA LYS A 191 0.84 41.72 -1.02
C LYS A 191 2.30 41.45 -1.48
N LYS A 192 2.32 40.53 -2.47
CA LYS A 192 2.83 40.60 -3.87
C LYS A 192 4.22 40.07 -4.23
N GLU A 193 4.14 39.15 -5.21
CA GLU A 193 4.91 39.00 -6.46
C GLU A 193 6.26 38.27 -6.50
N THR A 194 6.20 37.10 -7.15
CA THR A 194 6.94 36.65 -8.35
C THR A 194 8.47 36.73 -8.42
N ASN A 195 9.10 35.56 -8.68
CA ASN A 195 10.11 35.24 -9.73
C ASN A 195 10.96 34.04 -9.25
N GLU A 196 10.87 32.89 -9.90
CA GLU A 196 11.66 32.41 -11.06
C GLU A 196 12.99 31.72 -10.68
N SER A 197 13.14 30.52 -11.25
CA SER A 197 14.38 29.85 -11.65
C SER A 197 15.31 29.21 -10.60
N GLY A 198 15.36 27.87 -10.67
CA GLY A 198 16.62 27.14 -10.81
C GLY A 198 17.34 26.69 -9.54
N ASN A 199 17.16 25.42 -9.17
CA ASN A 199 18.34 24.59 -8.90
C ASN A 199 18.04 23.11 -9.22
N ALA A 200 18.81 22.56 -10.15
CA ALA A 200 18.87 21.14 -10.41
C ALA A 200 19.79 20.51 -9.38
N GLU A 201 19.27 19.65 -8.53
CA GLU A 201 20.08 18.79 -7.68
C GLU A 201 19.74 17.33 -7.97
N LYS A 202 20.74 16.61 -8.51
CA LYS A 202 20.72 15.15 -8.65
C LYS A 202 20.69 14.56 -7.25
N THR A 203 19.69 13.73 -6.97
CA THR A 203 19.75 12.78 -5.86
C THR A 203 19.54 11.38 -6.41
N ASP A 204 20.44 10.49 -6.01
CA ASP A 204 20.66 9.16 -6.56
C ASP A 204 19.41 8.27 -6.59
N ASN A 205 19.26 7.58 -7.72
CA ASN A 205 18.28 6.51 -7.90
C ASN A 205 18.53 5.41 -6.85
N PRO A 206 17.56 5.03 -6.01
CA PRO A 206 17.77 3.94 -5.08
C PRO A 206 18.02 2.64 -5.87
N LYS A 207 19.17 2.02 -5.58
CA LYS A 207 19.59 0.70 -6.06
C LYS A 207 18.45 -0.28 -5.81
N THR A 208 18.01 -1.01 -6.84
CA THR A 208 17.09 -2.14 -6.72
C THR A 208 17.77 -3.22 -5.88
N GLY A 209 17.59 -3.14 -4.57
CA GLY A 209 18.14 -4.06 -3.57
C GLY A 209 17.33 -5.35 -3.52
N ASP A 210 17.36 -6.13 -4.60
CA ASP A 210 16.86 -7.50 -4.61
C ASP A 210 18.06 -8.48 -4.58
N GLU A 211 18.86 -8.42 -3.52
CA GLU A 211 19.98 -9.36 -3.30
C GLU A 211 19.51 -10.78 -2.93
N ALA A 212 18.22 -10.95 -2.60
CA ALA A 212 17.68 -12.23 -2.12
C ALA A 212 17.64 -13.34 -3.18
N ARG A 213 17.90 -13.05 -4.46
CA ARG A 213 17.92 -14.07 -5.54
C ARG A 213 19.24 -14.18 -6.30
N ILE A 214 20.11 -13.16 -6.26
CA ILE A 214 21.43 -13.22 -6.92
C ILE A 214 22.30 -14.32 -6.29
N GLY A 215 22.25 -14.47 -4.96
CA GLY A 215 22.97 -15.54 -4.26
C GLY A 215 22.58 -16.94 -4.73
N LEU A 216 21.28 -17.19 -4.98
CA LEU A 216 20.81 -18.48 -5.47
C LEU A 216 21.30 -18.78 -6.89
N PHE A 217 21.29 -17.78 -7.78
CA PHE A 217 21.81 -17.93 -9.14
C PHE A 217 23.34 -18.09 -9.17
N ALA A 218 24.06 -17.39 -8.30
CA ALA A 218 25.51 -17.56 -8.14
C ALA A 218 25.86 -18.97 -7.66
N VAL A 219 25.11 -19.51 -6.69
CA VAL A 219 25.27 -20.89 -6.22
C VAL A 219 24.97 -21.90 -7.34
N LEU A 220 23.92 -21.68 -8.13
CA LEU A 220 23.61 -22.53 -9.29
C LEU A 220 24.71 -22.50 -10.37
N LEU A 221 25.31 -21.33 -10.64
CA LEU A 221 26.42 -21.21 -11.57
C LEU A 221 27.68 -21.92 -11.08
N LEU A 222 27.99 -21.84 -9.79
CA LEU A 222 29.12 -22.55 -9.18
C LEU A 222 28.94 -24.08 -9.25
N ILE A 223 27.74 -24.58 -8.95
CA ILE A 223 27.42 -26.02 -9.03
C ILE A 223 27.54 -26.51 -10.49
N SER A 224 27.05 -25.73 -11.45
CA SER A 224 27.17 -26.03 -12.88
C SER A 224 28.63 -26.05 -13.36
N GLY A 225 29.45 -25.09 -12.91
CA GLY A 225 30.87 -25.02 -13.24
C GLY A 225 31.66 -26.25 -12.74
N VAL A 226 31.41 -26.69 -11.51
CA VAL A 226 32.05 -27.89 -10.94
C VAL A 226 31.66 -29.15 -11.71
N PHE A 227 30.40 -29.27 -12.15
CA PHE A 227 29.93 -30.40 -12.95
C PHE A 227 30.60 -30.46 -14.33
N LEU A 228 30.76 -29.32 -15.01
CA LEU A 228 31.45 -29.22 -16.30
C LEU A 228 32.94 -29.59 -16.19
N ILE A 229 33.64 -29.08 -15.17
CA ILE A 229 35.05 -29.39 -14.95
C ILE A 229 35.25 -30.89 -14.68
N ARG A 230 34.37 -31.50 -13.87
CA ARG A 230 34.42 -32.95 -13.59
C ARG A 230 34.19 -33.76 -14.86
N LYS A 231 33.24 -33.35 -15.71
CA LYS A 231 32.92 -34.06 -16.96
C LYS A 231 34.04 -33.95 -18.00
N VAL A 232 34.68 -32.79 -18.12
CA VAL A 232 35.83 -32.59 -19.05
C VAL A 232 37.05 -33.40 -18.60
N LYS A 233 37.29 -33.52 -17.28
CA LYS A 233 38.40 -34.30 -16.74
C LYS A 233 38.20 -35.82 -16.82
N LEU A 234 36.95 -36.28 -16.91
CA LEU A 234 36.57 -37.70 -17.10
C LEU A 234 36.44 -38.10 -18.58
N SER A 235 36.58 -37.15 -19.51
CA SER A 235 36.49 -37.39 -20.96
C SER A 235 37.86 -37.39 -21.67
N LYS A 236 38.95 -37.44 -20.89
CA LYS A 236 40.32 -37.66 -21.34
C LYS A 236 40.80 -39.00 -20.79
#